data_AF-A0A383VKF6-F1
#
_entry.id   AF-A0A383VKF6-F1
#
_cell.length_a   1.000
_cell.length_b   1.000
_cell.length_c   1.000
_cell.angle_alpha   90.00
_cell.angle_beta   90.00
_cell.angle_gamma   90.00
#
_symmetry.space_group_name_H-M   'P 1'
#
loop_
_entity.id
_entity.type
_entity.pdbx_description
1 polymer ?
#
loop_
_entity_poly.entity_id
_entity_poly.type
_entity_poly.pdbx_seq_one_letter_code
_entity_poly.pdbx_strand_id
1 'polypeptide(L)'
;MAKKCSSEDCTCTKAIKYDCAVCQQLFCRDCCKRYVALESGLSGPAEQVRTCNACFLKNVAWDSSRTFDVLGPADGKPVVLVHGALIGRQCLVLEARALADAGFRVILPDLPAHGARFKETPLTLDNALSTLKDVISKEAPGQKVVVMGFSMGGYVAAAFAAAHPELTAGVLMAACAHDAHTCTWKMVGRSAELVYKMCSYKTKSGFIYNSYPEVMSKSRPEVVECFLRAGAEFDSWQYTWRVMYDAHMQQVLPKISCPALVVVGEKDFRSHEQLWLSLLRKGRLLVLKGGIHQFMLQPGIVDTYRQHAISFATNAQWGEAGDAAAAGRPDSQAGAAAEQQEGEGRGMESQSGVALLAGADGQAVVIERKAAGAGVGLGEVIKNVWAQRRNKQD
;
A
#
# COMPACT_ATOMS: atom_id res chain seq x y z
N MET A 1 -17.54 33.97 8.41
CA MET A 1 -18.73 34.54 9.08
C MET A 1 -19.95 33.80 8.56
N ALA A 2 -20.82 33.28 9.43
CA ALA A 2 -22.05 32.63 8.98
C ALA A 2 -22.97 33.67 8.33
N LYS A 3 -23.45 33.42 7.09
CA LYS A 3 -24.40 34.28 6.38
C LYS A 3 -25.71 33.52 6.11
N LYS A 4 -26.84 34.21 6.22
CA LYS A 4 -28.13 33.72 5.70
C LYS A 4 -28.07 33.69 4.17
N CYS A 5 -28.57 32.60 3.58
CA CYS A 5 -28.54 32.30 2.16
C CYS A 5 -29.60 33.10 1.39
N SER A 6 -29.24 33.56 0.19
CA SER A 6 -30.14 34.25 -0.76
C SER A 6 -30.27 33.53 -2.11
N SER A 7 -29.82 32.27 -2.25
CA SER A 7 -29.93 31.53 -3.52
C SER A 7 -31.14 30.60 -3.53
N GLU A 8 -32.03 30.80 -4.50
CA GLU A 8 -33.29 30.06 -4.70
C GLU A 8 -33.11 28.55 -4.96
N ASP A 9 -31.90 28.10 -5.32
CA ASP A 9 -31.61 26.70 -5.70
C ASP A 9 -31.29 25.74 -4.54
N CYS A 10 -31.21 26.22 -3.28
CA CYS A 10 -30.86 25.38 -2.14
C CYS A 10 -32.10 24.94 -1.35
N THR A 11 -32.60 23.72 -1.62
CA THR A 11 -33.76 23.12 -0.94
C THR A 11 -33.50 22.70 0.52
N CYS A 12 -32.28 22.88 1.05
CA CYS A 12 -31.93 22.47 2.40
C CYS A 12 -32.33 23.52 3.44
N THR A 13 -33.21 23.12 4.37
CA THR A 13 -33.76 23.94 5.46
C THR A 13 -32.85 24.09 6.69
N LYS A 14 -31.61 23.56 6.65
CA LYS A 14 -30.72 23.55 7.83
C LYS A 14 -30.05 24.90 8.12
N ALA A 15 -29.84 25.16 9.42
CA ALA A 15 -29.48 26.47 9.97
C ALA A 15 -28.01 26.91 9.78
N ILE A 16 -27.09 26.01 9.43
CA ILE A 16 -25.65 26.32 9.35
C ILE A 16 -25.13 26.07 7.93
N LYS A 17 -24.62 27.13 7.29
CA LYS A 17 -24.04 27.14 5.95
C LYS A 17 -22.61 27.70 5.99
N TYR A 18 -21.76 27.23 5.08
CA TYR A 18 -20.34 27.53 5.00
C TYR A 18 -19.99 28.05 3.60
N ASP A 19 -19.12 29.05 3.50
CA ASP A 19 -18.55 29.48 2.21
C ASP A 19 -17.53 28.46 1.70
N CYS A 20 -17.60 28.12 0.42
CA CYS A 20 -16.63 27.24 -0.17
C CYS A 20 -15.24 27.90 -0.30
N ALA A 21 -14.17 27.33 0.25
CA ALA A 21 -12.80 27.81 0.13
C ALA A 21 -12.31 27.90 -1.33
N VAL A 22 -12.85 27.09 -2.23
CA VAL A 22 -12.46 27.04 -3.65
C VAL A 22 -13.29 28.00 -4.51
N CYS A 23 -14.62 27.89 -4.45
CA CYS A 23 -15.52 28.60 -5.34
C CYS A 23 -16.39 29.64 -4.64
N GLN A 24 -16.19 29.84 -3.34
CA GLN A 24 -16.90 30.82 -2.48
C GLN A 24 -18.43 30.63 -2.40
N GLN A 25 -18.95 29.57 -3.01
CA GLN A 25 -20.37 29.20 -2.95
C GLN A 25 -20.76 28.69 -1.56
N LEU A 26 -21.95 29.09 -1.10
CA LEU A 26 -22.50 28.61 0.17
C LEU A 26 -22.96 27.15 0.05
N PHE A 27 -22.61 26.32 1.02
CA PHE A 27 -23.10 24.94 1.12
C PHE A 27 -23.44 24.57 2.58
N CYS A 28 -24.29 23.57 2.77
CA CYS A 28 -24.57 23.01 4.09
C CYS A 28 -23.90 21.64 4.25
N ARG A 29 -23.77 21.18 5.50
CA ARG A 29 -23.17 19.87 5.81
C ARG A 29 -23.86 18.68 5.09
N ASP A 30 -25.18 18.74 4.92
CA ASP A 30 -25.93 17.69 4.23
C ASP A 30 -25.74 17.70 2.70
N CYS A 31 -25.33 18.83 2.12
CA CYS A 31 -24.94 18.89 0.70
C CYS A 31 -23.59 18.20 0.44
N CYS A 32 -22.77 17.98 1.47
CA CYS A 32 -21.48 17.28 1.41
C CYS A 32 -21.58 15.76 1.67
N LYS A 33 -22.76 15.15 1.50
CA LYS A 33 -22.95 13.69 1.68
C LYS A 33 -22.12 12.88 0.67
N ARG A 34 -20.85 12.63 0.99
CA ARG A 34 -20.05 11.42 0.68
C ARG A 34 -18.69 11.52 1.39
N TYR A 35 -18.44 10.51 2.23
CA TYR A 35 -17.21 10.15 2.96
C TYR A 35 -16.41 11.32 3.59
N VAL A 36 -16.77 11.65 4.83
CA VAL A 36 -16.06 11.24 6.05
C VAL A 36 -17.20 10.92 7.00
N ALA A 37 -17.25 9.73 7.57
CA ALA A 37 -18.04 9.63 8.79
C ALA A 37 -17.36 10.62 9.76
N LEU A 38 -18.06 11.66 10.15
CA LEU A 38 -17.83 12.41 11.37
C LEU A 38 -19.25 12.72 11.76
N GLU A 39 -19.80 11.91 12.66
CA GLU A 39 -21.10 12.19 13.24
C GLU A 39 -21.10 13.58 13.88
N SER A 40 -22.29 14.18 13.92
CA SER A 40 -22.56 15.49 14.50
C SER A 40 -22.05 15.55 15.95
N GLY A 41 -21.14 16.47 16.24
CA GLY A 41 -20.73 16.79 17.60
C GLY A 41 -19.23 16.67 17.88
N LEU A 42 -18.41 16.43 16.86
CA LEU A 42 -16.96 16.32 17.02
C LEU A 42 -16.30 17.67 16.79
N SER A 43 -16.28 18.49 17.83
CA SER A 43 -15.46 19.69 17.92
C SER A 43 -13.98 19.30 18.08
N GLY A 44 -13.17 19.61 17.06
CA GLY A 44 -11.70 19.46 17.09
C GLY A 44 -11.08 19.01 15.77
N PRO A 45 -11.45 19.66 14.65
CA PRO A 45 -10.50 20.27 13.70
C PRO A 45 -11.16 21.53 13.10
N ALA A 46 -10.91 22.71 13.70
CA ALA A 46 -11.74 23.90 13.46
C ALA A 46 -11.74 24.43 12.02
N GLU A 47 -10.83 23.97 11.16
CA GLU A 47 -10.83 24.26 9.72
C GLU A 47 -10.65 22.99 8.89
N GLN A 48 -11.63 22.09 8.94
CA GLN A 48 -11.89 21.28 7.75
C GLN A 48 -12.12 22.25 6.59
N VAL A 49 -11.25 22.19 5.58
CA VAL A 49 -11.31 23.08 4.42
C VAL A 49 -12.74 23.03 3.88
N ARG A 50 -13.38 24.20 3.85
CA ARG A 50 -14.78 24.34 3.48
C ARG A 50 -14.92 24.10 1.97
N THR A 51 -14.83 22.88 1.45
CA THR A 51 -14.99 22.65 0.00
C THR A 51 -16.38 22.08 -0.28
N CYS A 52 -17.21 22.79 -1.04
CA CYS A 52 -18.56 22.33 -1.40
C CYS A 52 -18.49 21.08 -2.27
N ASN A 53 -19.57 20.29 -2.29
CA ASN A 53 -19.57 19.02 -3.01
C ASN A 53 -19.26 19.17 -4.51
N ALA A 54 -19.73 20.21 -5.18
CA ALA A 54 -19.42 20.47 -6.59
C ALA A 54 -17.92 20.75 -6.82
N CYS A 55 -17.32 21.61 -5.98
CA CYS A 55 -15.90 21.96 -6.07
C CYS A 55 -15.01 20.81 -5.57
N PHE A 56 -15.49 19.98 -4.66
CA PHE A 56 -14.85 18.73 -4.26
C PHE A 56 -14.87 17.72 -5.41
N LEU A 57 -16.04 17.42 -5.99
CA LEU A 57 -16.16 16.49 -7.13
C LEU A 57 -15.40 16.95 -8.37
N LYS A 58 -15.27 18.27 -8.59
CA LYS A 58 -14.49 18.83 -9.70
C LYS A 58 -12.98 18.67 -9.52
N ASN A 59 -12.49 18.65 -8.28
CA ASN A 59 -11.04 18.63 -7.97
C ASN A 59 -10.54 17.28 -7.41
N VAL A 60 -11.47 16.47 -6.89
CA VAL A 60 -11.32 15.13 -6.32
C VAL A 60 -12.45 14.27 -6.90
N ALA A 61 -12.43 14.08 -8.22
CA ALA A 61 -13.45 13.31 -8.93
C ALA A 61 -13.30 11.82 -8.60
N TRP A 62 -13.94 11.36 -7.52
CA TRP A 62 -14.05 9.95 -7.20
C TRP A 62 -15.51 9.50 -7.23
N ASP A 63 -15.79 8.53 -8.09
CA ASP A 63 -17.10 7.90 -8.17
C ASP A 63 -17.17 6.76 -7.15
N SER A 64 -17.82 7.01 -6.01
CA SER A 64 -18.01 6.01 -4.96
C SER A 64 -18.92 4.84 -5.37
N SER A 65 -19.53 4.88 -6.56
CA SER A 65 -20.23 3.73 -7.14
C SER A 65 -19.29 2.82 -7.94
N ARG A 66 -18.13 3.32 -8.35
CA ARG A 66 -17.08 2.51 -8.97
C ARG A 66 -16.24 1.87 -7.89
N THR A 67 -15.80 0.64 -8.16
CA THR A 67 -14.95 -0.13 -7.26
C THR A 67 -13.46 0.03 -7.56
N PHE A 68 -13.11 0.75 -8.63
CA PHE A 68 -11.75 1.13 -8.99
C PHE A 68 -11.78 2.39 -9.87
N ASP A 69 -10.65 3.08 -9.95
CA ASP A 69 -10.42 4.17 -10.88
C ASP A 69 -9.20 3.90 -11.76
N VAL A 70 -9.15 4.56 -12.92
CA VAL A 70 -8.01 4.48 -13.84
C VAL A 70 -7.55 5.89 -14.19
N LEU A 71 -6.26 6.15 -14.03
CA LEU A 71 -5.61 7.44 -14.30
C LEU A 71 -4.49 7.25 -15.33
N GLY A 72 -4.13 8.33 -16.01
CA GLY A 72 -3.03 8.34 -16.98
C GLY A 72 -3.43 7.88 -18.39
N PRO A 73 -2.45 7.82 -19.30
CA PRO A 73 -2.70 7.55 -20.72
C PRO A 73 -3.17 6.11 -20.96
N ALA A 74 -3.98 5.91 -22.00
CA ALA A 74 -4.58 4.60 -22.29
C ALA A 74 -3.58 3.53 -22.72
N ASP A 75 -2.50 3.95 -23.36
CA ASP A 75 -1.36 3.18 -23.83
C ASP A 75 -0.18 3.16 -22.82
N GLY A 76 -0.36 3.76 -21.64
CA GLY A 76 0.63 3.72 -20.57
C GLY A 76 0.83 2.32 -20.02
N LYS A 77 2.06 2.03 -19.56
CA LYS A 77 2.37 0.77 -18.88
C LYS A 77 1.54 0.63 -17.59
N PRO A 78 0.87 -0.52 -17.35
CA PRO A 78 -0.11 -0.63 -16.27
C PRO A 78 0.54 -0.79 -14.89
N VAL A 79 0.11 0.05 -13.95
CA VAL A 79 0.49 0.00 -12.54
C VAL A 79 -0.75 -0.15 -11.67
N VAL A 80 -0.79 -1.16 -10.81
CA VAL A 80 -1.88 -1.36 -9.85
C VAL A 80 -1.45 -0.86 -8.48
N LEU A 81 -2.21 0.06 -7.89
CA LEU A 81 -1.96 0.58 -6.55
C LEU A 81 -2.91 -0.05 -5.53
N VAL A 82 -2.36 -0.74 -4.52
CA VAL A 82 -3.12 -1.47 -3.51
C VAL A 82 -3.05 -0.75 -2.16
N HIS A 83 -4.20 -0.31 -1.66
CA HIS A 83 -4.32 0.44 -0.42
C HIS A 83 -4.03 -0.39 0.84
N GLY A 84 -3.77 0.31 1.94
CA GLY A 84 -3.49 -0.27 3.25
C GLY A 84 -4.75 -0.63 4.05
N ALA A 85 -4.54 -1.10 5.27
CA ALA A 85 -5.62 -1.40 6.21
C ALA A 85 -6.36 -0.12 6.58
N LEU A 86 -7.68 -0.24 6.83
CA LEU A 86 -8.57 0.84 7.25
C LEU A 86 -8.79 1.95 6.22
N ILE A 87 -7.95 2.07 5.20
CA ILE A 87 -8.07 3.10 4.17
C ILE A 87 -8.60 2.49 2.88
N GLY A 88 -9.28 3.29 2.06
CA GLY A 88 -9.63 2.92 0.69
C GLY A 88 -8.63 3.47 -0.32
N ARG A 89 -8.92 3.22 -1.58
CA ARG A 89 -8.13 3.66 -2.74
C ARG A 89 -7.91 5.18 -2.77
N GLN A 90 -8.83 5.94 -2.19
CA GLN A 90 -8.81 7.41 -2.16
C GLN A 90 -7.56 7.96 -1.46
N CYS A 91 -7.01 7.22 -0.48
CA CYS A 91 -5.78 7.60 0.22
C CYS A 91 -4.53 7.53 -0.68
N LEU A 92 -4.59 6.85 -1.83
CA LEU A 92 -3.49 6.72 -2.77
C LEU A 92 -3.63 7.64 -3.99
N VAL A 93 -4.57 8.59 -3.98
CA VAL A 93 -4.86 9.47 -5.13
C VAL A 93 -3.65 10.24 -5.61
N LEU A 94 -2.83 10.74 -4.67
CA LEU A 94 -1.71 11.60 -4.99
C LEU A 94 -0.56 10.79 -5.59
N GLU A 95 -0.36 9.56 -5.10
CA GLU A 95 0.55 8.57 -5.66
C GLU A 95 0.11 8.17 -7.07
N ALA A 96 -1.20 7.92 -7.26
CA ALA A 96 -1.76 7.58 -8.55
C ALA A 96 -1.56 8.70 -9.58
N ARG A 97 -1.78 9.96 -9.18
CA ARG A 97 -1.52 11.11 -10.05
C ARG A 97 -0.06 11.25 -10.40
N ALA A 98 0.85 11.13 -9.43
CA ALA A 98 2.29 11.23 -9.71
C ALA A 98 2.79 10.17 -10.72
N LEU A 99 2.27 8.95 -10.63
CA LEU A 99 2.56 7.89 -11.61
C LEU A 99 1.89 8.16 -12.96
N ALA A 100 0.65 8.65 -12.98
CA ALA A 100 -0.05 9.02 -14.21
C ALA A 100 0.66 10.16 -14.95
N ASP A 101 1.11 11.19 -14.23
CA ASP A 101 1.89 12.32 -14.76
C ASP A 101 3.25 11.86 -15.31
N ALA A 102 3.79 10.76 -14.77
CA ALA A 102 4.97 10.08 -15.30
C ALA A 102 4.68 9.13 -16.49
N GLY A 103 3.44 9.10 -16.99
CA GLY A 103 3.05 8.35 -18.20
C GLY A 103 2.55 6.93 -17.96
N PHE A 104 2.32 6.50 -16.72
CA PHE A 104 1.79 5.17 -16.42
C PHE A 104 0.26 5.13 -16.49
N ARG A 105 -0.31 3.98 -16.89
CA ARG A 105 -1.73 3.69 -16.75
C ARG A 105 -1.98 3.15 -15.35
N VAL A 106 -2.49 3.97 -14.45
CA VAL A 106 -2.62 3.62 -13.04
C VAL A 106 -4.02 3.11 -12.74
N ILE A 107 -4.11 1.86 -12.31
CA ILE A 107 -5.32 1.18 -11.87
C ILE A 107 -5.35 1.21 -10.34
N LEU A 108 -6.40 1.78 -9.78
CA LEU A 108 -6.50 2.03 -8.35
C LEU A 108 -7.81 1.39 -7.83
N PRO A 109 -7.80 0.10 -7.42
CA PRO A 109 -8.98 -0.58 -6.89
C PRO A 109 -9.20 -0.35 -5.38
N ASP A 110 -10.47 -0.39 -4.96
CA ASP A 110 -10.81 -0.75 -3.58
C ASP A 110 -10.78 -2.28 -3.44
N LEU A 111 -10.24 -2.77 -2.33
CA LEU A 111 -10.33 -4.16 -1.91
C LEU A 111 -11.67 -4.42 -1.19
N PRO A 112 -12.11 -5.69 -1.08
CA PRO A 112 -13.26 -6.05 -0.26
C PRO A 112 -13.21 -5.46 1.15
N ALA A 113 -14.38 -5.16 1.71
CA ALA A 113 -14.57 -4.49 2.99
C ALA A 113 -14.00 -3.05 3.08
N HIS A 114 -13.61 -2.42 1.95
CA HIS A 114 -13.08 -1.05 1.92
C HIS A 114 -13.73 -0.19 0.83
N GLY A 115 -13.82 1.13 1.08
CA GLY A 115 -14.26 2.11 0.11
C GLY A 115 -15.61 1.77 -0.52
N ALA A 116 -15.70 1.74 -1.85
CA ALA A 116 -16.94 1.38 -2.56
C ALA A 116 -17.35 -0.10 -2.35
N ARG A 117 -16.41 -0.96 -1.94
CA ARG A 117 -16.62 -2.38 -1.64
C ARG A 117 -16.83 -2.66 -0.15
N PHE A 118 -17.15 -1.65 0.67
CA PHE A 118 -17.31 -1.81 2.13
C PHE A 118 -18.32 -2.90 2.54
N LYS A 119 -19.30 -3.21 1.68
CA LYS A 119 -20.30 -4.27 1.91
C LYS A 119 -19.81 -5.67 1.52
N GLU A 120 -18.70 -5.80 0.81
CA GLU A 120 -18.12 -7.07 0.39
C GLU A 120 -17.28 -7.65 1.54
N THR A 121 -17.97 -8.19 2.55
CA THR A 121 -17.34 -8.80 3.73
C THR A 121 -17.54 -10.31 3.75
N PRO A 122 -16.58 -11.11 4.25
CA PRO A 122 -15.30 -10.69 4.83
C PRO A 122 -14.24 -10.38 3.75
N LEU A 123 -13.24 -9.57 4.10
CA LEU A 123 -12.00 -9.50 3.32
C LEU A 123 -11.14 -10.74 3.62
N THR A 124 -10.67 -11.42 2.59
CA THR A 124 -9.73 -12.55 2.66
C THR A 124 -8.57 -12.31 1.70
N LEU A 125 -7.47 -13.03 1.85
CA LEU A 125 -6.37 -12.91 0.90
C LEU A 125 -6.83 -13.31 -0.51
N ASP A 126 -7.56 -14.43 -0.64
CA ASP A 126 -8.04 -14.93 -1.93
C ASP A 126 -8.96 -13.95 -2.66
N ASN A 127 -9.92 -13.32 -1.95
CA ASN A 127 -10.82 -12.36 -2.61
C ASN A 127 -10.14 -11.02 -2.93
N ALA A 128 -9.09 -10.65 -2.19
CA ALA A 128 -8.23 -9.54 -2.56
C ALA A 128 -7.45 -9.85 -3.85
N LEU A 129 -6.85 -11.05 -3.96
CA LEU A 129 -6.15 -11.48 -5.18
C LEU A 129 -7.10 -11.59 -6.38
N SER A 130 -8.29 -12.14 -6.19
CA SER A 130 -9.33 -12.19 -7.23
C SER A 130 -9.70 -10.78 -7.71
N THR A 131 -9.89 -9.84 -6.78
CA THR A 131 -10.22 -8.44 -7.10
C THR A 131 -9.13 -7.80 -7.98
N LEU A 132 -7.85 -8.05 -7.66
CA LEU A 132 -6.73 -7.55 -8.47
C LEU A 132 -6.73 -8.20 -9.86
N LYS A 133 -6.89 -9.53 -9.94
CA LYS A 133 -6.93 -10.24 -11.21
C LYS A 133 -8.06 -9.76 -12.11
N ASP A 134 -9.26 -9.55 -11.54
CA ASP A 134 -10.43 -9.08 -12.26
C ASP A 134 -10.22 -7.69 -12.84
N VAL A 135 -9.68 -6.73 -12.06
CA VAL A 135 -9.43 -5.38 -12.58
C VAL A 135 -8.29 -5.36 -13.60
N ILE A 136 -7.24 -6.16 -13.41
CA ILE A 136 -6.13 -6.29 -14.38
C ILE A 136 -6.65 -6.85 -15.70
N SER A 137 -7.49 -7.88 -15.68
CA SER A 137 -8.05 -8.46 -16.91
C SER A 137 -8.88 -7.47 -17.73
N LYS A 138 -9.52 -6.50 -17.05
CA LYS A 138 -10.35 -5.45 -17.69
C LYS A 138 -9.50 -4.31 -18.23
N GLU A 139 -8.51 -3.85 -17.46
CA GLU A 139 -7.81 -2.59 -17.71
C GLU A 139 -6.41 -2.75 -18.31
N ALA A 140 -5.87 -3.96 -18.30
CA ALA A 140 -4.56 -4.32 -18.82
C ALA A 140 -4.56 -5.73 -19.47
N PRO A 141 -5.51 -6.04 -20.38
CA PRO A 141 -5.59 -7.37 -20.99
C PRO A 141 -4.30 -7.71 -21.75
N GLY A 142 -3.78 -8.92 -21.53
CA GLY A 142 -2.55 -9.42 -22.18
C GLY A 142 -1.25 -8.77 -21.71
N GLN A 143 -1.31 -7.83 -20.76
CA GLN A 143 -0.14 -7.10 -20.29
C GLN A 143 0.27 -7.54 -18.88
N LYS A 144 1.58 -7.57 -18.63
CA LYS A 144 2.08 -7.60 -17.25
C LYS A 144 1.90 -6.24 -16.59
N VAL A 145 1.61 -6.25 -15.29
CA VAL A 145 1.45 -5.05 -14.48
C VAL A 145 2.55 -4.94 -13.42
N VAL A 146 2.87 -3.70 -13.01
CA VAL A 146 3.58 -3.49 -11.75
C VAL A 146 2.55 -3.36 -10.63
N VAL A 147 2.67 -4.15 -9.57
CA VAL A 147 1.78 -4.06 -8.40
C VAL A 147 2.51 -3.37 -7.26
N MET A 148 2.00 -2.22 -6.83
CA MET A 148 2.55 -1.47 -5.69
C MET A 148 1.56 -1.46 -4.55
N GLY A 149 1.95 -2.04 -3.42
CA GLY A 149 1.10 -2.14 -2.25
C GLY A 149 1.64 -1.35 -1.07
N PHE A 150 0.75 -0.65 -0.35
CA PHE A 150 1.07 0.07 0.87
C PHE A 150 0.54 -0.64 2.11
N SER A 151 1.37 -0.81 3.15
CA SER A 151 1.03 -1.46 4.41
C SER A 151 0.42 -2.85 4.17
N MET A 152 -0.83 -3.12 4.59
CA MET A 152 -1.57 -4.34 4.24
C MET A 152 -1.52 -4.65 2.73
N GLY A 153 -1.67 -3.64 1.88
CA GLY A 153 -1.60 -3.80 0.42
C GLY A 153 -0.26 -4.35 -0.06
N GLY A 154 0.83 -4.13 0.68
CA GLY A 154 2.15 -4.71 0.37
C GLY A 154 2.17 -6.24 0.53
N TYR A 155 1.45 -6.78 1.51
CA TYR A 155 1.29 -8.23 1.68
C TYR A 155 0.46 -8.82 0.53
N VAL A 156 -0.63 -8.14 0.16
CA VAL A 156 -1.47 -8.53 -0.99
C VAL A 156 -0.67 -8.48 -2.29
N ALA A 157 0.11 -7.42 -2.52
CA ALA A 157 0.94 -7.26 -3.71
C ALA A 157 2.01 -8.37 -3.83
N ALA A 158 2.66 -8.73 -2.72
CA ALA A 158 3.62 -9.83 -2.69
C ALA A 158 2.97 -11.19 -2.98
N ALA A 159 1.81 -11.46 -2.36
CA ALA A 159 1.04 -12.67 -2.61
C ALA A 159 0.57 -12.76 -4.07
N PHE A 160 0.11 -11.64 -4.65
CA PHE A 160 -0.27 -11.56 -6.05
C PHE A 160 0.92 -11.86 -6.98
N ALA A 161 2.08 -11.23 -6.74
CA ALA A 161 3.28 -11.44 -7.53
C ALA A 161 3.79 -12.88 -7.49
N ALA A 162 3.61 -13.57 -6.36
CA ALA A 162 3.98 -14.98 -6.20
C ALA A 162 2.96 -15.94 -6.85
N ALA A 163 1.67 -15.60 -6.82
CA ALA A 163 0.60 -16.42 -7.39
C ALA A 163 0.43 -16.24 -8.90
N HIS A 164 0.76 -15.04 -9.41
CA HIS A 164 0.59 -14.64 -10.81
C HIS A 164 1.89 -14.06 -11.41
N PRO A 165 2.99 -14.83 -11.44
CA PRO A 165 4.25 -14.37 -12.03
C PRO A 165 4.14 -14.04 -13.53
N GLU A 166 3.19 -14.65 -14.22
CA GLU A 166 2.85 -14.40 -15.62
C GLU A 166 2.21 -13.02 -15.85
N LEU A 167 1.53 -12.47 -14.84
CA LEU A 167 0.86 -11.15 -14.90
C LEU A 167 1.70 -10.04 -14.26
N THR A 168 2.84 -10.33 -13.65
CA THR A 168 3.56 -9.37 -12.80
C THR A 168 4.92 -8.98 -13.39
N ALA A 169 5.06 -7.71 -13.79
CA ALA A 169 6.32 -7.12 -14.28
C ALA A 169 7.25 -6.70 -13.13
N GLY A 170 6.70 -6.39 -11.96
CA GLY A 170 7.44 -6.03 -10.76
C GLY A 170 6.51 -5.80 -9.57
N VAL A 171 7.05 -5.91 -8.36
CA VAL A 171 6.29 -5.71 -7.12
C VAL A 171 6.97 -4.72 -6.18
N LEU A 172 6.22 -3.73 -5.70
CA LEU A 172 6.67 -2.77 -4.70
C LEU A 172 5.87 -2.96 -3.40
N MET A 173 6.57 -3.12 -2.30
CA MET A 173 6.05 -3.39 -0.96
C MET A 173 6.43 -2.22 -0.04
N ALA A 174 5.52 -1.26 0.16
CA ALA A 174 5.75 -0.03 0.92
C ALA A 174 5.15 -0.10 2.33
N ALA A 175 5.84 0.47 3.33
CA ALA A 175 5.39 0.56 4.72
C ALA A 175 4.91 -0.79 5.30
N CYS A 176 5.59 -1.85 4.87
CA CYS A 176 5.40 -3.21 5.36
C CYS A 176 6.77 -3.81 5.68
N ALA A 177 6.87 -5.11 5.90
CA ALA A 177 8.05 -5.80 6.44
C ALA A 177 8.13 -5.87 7.99
N HIS A 178 6.98 -6.17 8.59
CA HIS A 178 6.91 -6.72 9.94
C HIS A 178 6.35 -8.15 9.93
N ASP A 179 6.67 -8.93 10.97
CA ASP A 179 6.14 -10.28 11.12
C ASP A 179 4.77 -10.28 11.80
N ALA A 180 3.74 -10.48 11.00
CA ALA A 180 2.36 -10.60 11.45
C ALA A 180 2.12 -11.85 12.32
N HIS A 181 3.03 -12.83 12.34
CA HIS A 181 2.87 -14.07 13.12
C HIS A 181 3.34 -13.97 14.57
N THR A 182 4.07 -12.92 14.96
CA THR A 182 4.49 -12.78 16.36
C THR A 182 3.30 -12.65 17.31
N CYS A 183 3.45 -13.16 18.54
CA CYS A 183 2.40 -13.09 19.55
C CYS A 183 1.92 -11.65 19.81
N THR A 184 2.84 -10.69 19.79
CA THR A 184 2.55 -9.26 19.91
C THR A 184 1.57 -8.80 18.85
N TRP A 185 1.82 -9.09 17.56
CA TRP A 185 0.93 -8.67 16.49
C TRP A 185 -0.42 -9.41 16.50
N LYS A 186 -0.46 -10.68 16.93
CA LYS A 186 -1.72 -11.40 17.20
C LYS A 186 -2.55 -10.71 18.28
N MET A 187 -1.91 -10.30 19.38
CA MET A 187 -2.57 -9.61 20.48
C MET A 187 -3.02 -8.20 20.08
N VAL A 188 -2.17 -7.44 19.37
CA VAL A 188 -2.51 -6.12 18.82
C VAL A 188 -3.69 -6.21 17.86
N GLY A 189 -3.72 -7.20 16.97
CA GLY A 189 -4.84 -7.44 16.06
C GLY A 189 -6.16 -7.62 16.82
N ARG A 190 -6.17 -8.54 17.80
CA ARG A 190 -7.36 -8.84 18.64
C ARG A 190 -7.77 -7.67 19.54
N SER A 191 -6.81 -6.98 20.15
CA SER A 191 -7.10 -5.87 21.05
C SER A 191 -7.62 -4.66 20.29
N ALA A 192 -7.03 -4.32 19.15
CA ALA A 192 -7.50 -3.24 18.30
C ALA A 192 -8.91 -3.52 17.74
N GLU A 193 -9.23 -4.77 17.39
CA GLU A 193 -10.60 -5.15 17.01
C GLU A 193 -11.61 -4.85 18.12
N LEU A 194 -11.32 -5.29 19.35
CA LEU A 194 -12.19 -5.06 20.51
C LEU A 194 -12.30 -3.56 20.83
N VAL A 195 -11.18 -2.85 20.83
CA VAL A 195 -11.12 -1.40 21.06
C VAL A 195 -11.95 -0.66 20.02
N TYR A 196 -11.82 -0.99 18.73
CA TYR A 196 -12.61 -0.34 17.69
C TYR A 196 -14.08 -0.70 17.77
N LYS A 197 -14.48 -1.94 18.09
CA LYS A 197 -15.89 -2.28 18.28
C LYS A 197 -16.54 -1.53 19.45
N MET A 198 -15.79 -1.26 20.52
CA MET A 198 -16.32 -0.57 21.72
C MET A 198 -16.17 0.95 21.68
N CYS A 199 -15.30 1.49 20.83
CA CYS A 199 -15.08 2.94 20.74
C CYS A 199 -16.17 3.64 19.92
N SER A 200 -16.61 4.79 20.43
CA SER A 200 -17.44 5.72 19.66
C SER A 200 -16.73 6.17 18.38
N TYR A 201 -17.52 6.59 17.38
CA TYR A 201 -16.98 7.14 16.15
C TYR A 201 -16.05 8.35 16.40
N LYS A 202 -16.36 9.19 17.41
CA LYS A 202 -15.49 10.27 17.91
C LYS A 202 -14.08 9.81 18.21
N THR A 203 -14.01 8.76 19.01
CA THR A 203 -12.77 8.20 19.53
C THR A 203 -11.95 7.62 18.39
N LYS A 204 -12.61 6.89 17.48
CA LYS A 204 -12.01 6.33 16.26
C LYS A 204 -11.36 7.41 15.37
N SER A 205 -12.08 8.50 15.07
CA SER A 205 -11.52 9.60 14.27
C SER A 205 -10.39 10.33 14.98
N GLY A 206 -10.50 10.50 16.30
CA GLY A 206 -9.42 11.07 17.11
C GLY A 206 -8.15 10.21 17.07
N PHE A 207 -8.28 8.88 17.05
CA PHE A 207 -7.13 7.99 16.88
C PHE A 207 -6.40 8.24 15.56
N ILE A 208 -7.11 8.28 14.42
CA ILE A 208 -6.49 8.54 13.11
C ILE A 208 -5.73 9.86 13.10
N TYR A 209 -6.35 10.92 13.62
CA TYR A 209 -5.73 12.23 13.68
C TYR A 209 -4.44 12.21 14.51
N ASN A 210 -4.49 11.55 15.67
CA ASN A 210 -3.37 11.50 16.60
C ASN A 210 -2.31 10.45 16.24
N SER A 211 -2.62 9.48 15.37
CA SER A 211 -1.65 8.47 14.91
C SER A 211 -0.59 9.06 13.99
N TYR A 212 -0.88 10.17 13.31
CA TYR A 212 0.02 10.76 12.30
C TYR A 212 0.19 12.28 12.48
N PRO A 213 0.66 12.74 13.66
CA PRO A 213 0.69 14.17 13.98
C PRO A 213 1.56 14.96 13.01
N GLU A 214 2.62 14.36 12.46
CA GLU A 214 3.47 15.01 11.46
C GLU A 214 2.75 15.24 10.13
N VAL A 215 1.99 14.26 9.63
CA VAL A 215 1.18 14.42 8.42
C VAL A 215 0.09 15.46 8.67
N MET A 216 -0.59 15.39 9.81
CA MET A 216 -1.68 16.32 10.12
C MET A 216 -1.20 17.77 10.32
N SER A 217 -0.01 17.99 10.88
CA SER A 217 0.48 19.32 11.22
C SER A 217 1.40 19.96 10.19
N LYS A 218 2.13 19.17 9.40
CA LYS A 218 3.14 19.69 8.47
C LYS A 218 2.76 19.54 7.00
N SER A 219 1.80 18.69 6.66
CA SER A 219 1.38 18.52 5.26
C SER A 219 0.53 19.69 4.78
N ARG A 220 0.52 19.87 3.45
CA ARG A 220 -0.35 20.86 2.82
C ARG A 220 -1.83 20.57 3.17
N PRO A 221 -2.67 21.59 3.37
CA PRO A 221 -4.07 21.39 3.77
C PRO A 221 -4.85 20.43 2.86
N GLU A 222 -4.55 20.42 1.56
CA GLU A 222 -5.19 19.55 0.58
C GLU A 222 -4.83 18.07 0.78
N VAL A 223 -3.62 17.77 1.24
CA VAL A 223 -3.17 16.39 1.56
C VAL A 223 -3.89 15.89 2.79
N VAL A 224 -3.96 16.72 3.83
CA VAL A 224 -4.70 16.43 5.06
C VAL A 224 -6.18 16.26 4.76
N GLU A 225 -6.75 17.14 3.94
CA GLU A 225 -8.14 17.05 3.50
C GLU A 225 -8.40 15.76 2.73
N CYS A 226 -7.56 15.39 1.76
CA CYS A 226 -7.70 14.12 1.03
C CYS A 226 -7.67 12.91 1.96
N PHE A 227 -6.73 12.86 2.90
CA PHE A 227 -6.59 11.75 3.84
C PHE A 227 -7.79 11.66 4.80
N LEU A 228 -8.22 12.79 5.37
CA LEU A 228 -9.40 12.82 6.24
C LEU A 228 -10.67 12.50 5.45
N ARG A 229 -10.80 13.00 4.21
CA ARG A 229 -11.92 12.76 3.29
C ARG A 229 -12.05 11.31 2.83
N ALA A 230 -10.95 10.59 2.69
CA ALA A 230 -11.01 9.17 2.38
C ALA A 230 -11.76 8.37 3.47
N GLY A 231 -11.78 8.87 4.71
CA GLY A 231 -12.38 8.17 5.84
C GLY A 231 -11.59 6.93 6.23
N ALA A 232 -12.13 6.17 7.19
CA ALA A 232 -11.54 4.91 7.60
C ALA A 232 -12.56 3.85 7.97
N GLU A 233 -12.25 2.62 7.59
CA GLU A 233 -13.13 1.46 7.65
C GLU A 233 -12.77 0.59 8.87
N PHE A 234 -13.05 1.09 10.07
CA PHE A 234 -12.67 0.41 11.32
C PHE A 234 -13.26 -0.99 11.50
N ASP A 235 -14.43 -1.24 10.92
CA ASP A 235 -15.11 -2.53 11.04
C ASP A 235 -14.41 -3.63 10.22
N SER A 236 -13.52 -3.25 9.29
CA SER A 236 -12.73 -4.18 8.49
C SER A 236 -11.46 -4.68 9.21
N TRP A 237 -11.08 -4.09 10.35
CA TRP A 237 -9.80 -4.32 11.01
C TRP A 237 -9.46 -5.79 11.27
N GLN A 238 -10.45 -6.57 11.72
CA GLN A 238 -10.28 -8.01 11.96
C GLN A 238 -9.85 -8.76 10.69
N TYR A 239 -10.38 -8.35 9.54
CA TYR A 239 -10.06 -8.92 8.24
C TYR A 239 -8.70 -8.46 7.73
N THR A 240 -8.35 -7.17 7.92
CA THR A 240 -7.06 -6.63 7.48
C THR A 240 -5.89 -7.32 8.17
N TRP A 241 -6.02 -7.56 9.49
CA TRP A 241 -5.02 -8.31 10.23
C TRP A 241 -4.90 -9.75 9.72
N ARG A 242 -6.04 -10.39 9.45
CA ARG A 242 -6.06 -11.77 8.96
C ARG A 242 -5.38 -11.90 7.59
N VAL A 243 -5.56 -10.94 6.68
CA VAL A 243 -4.85 -10.91 5.39
C VAL A 243 -3.33 -10.85 5.56
N MET A 244 -2.83 -9.97 6.43
CA MET A 244 -1.38 -9.86 6.67
C MET A 244 -0.82 -11.14 7.30
N TYR A 245 -1.60 -11.79 8.17
CA TYR A 245 -1.27 -13.08 8.75
C TYR A 245 -1.24 -14.20 7.70
N ASP A 246 -2.31 -14.36 6.92
CA ASP A 246 -2.47 -15.47 5.96
C ASP A 246 -1.55 -15.33 4.73
N ALA A 247 -0.98 -14.16 4.48
CA ALA A 247 0.01 -13.95 3.43
C ALA A 247 1.31 -14.76 3.64
N HIS A 248 1.62 -15.20 4.87
CA HIS A 248 2.77 -16.08 5.15
C HIS A 248 4.06 -15.67 4.40
N MET A 249 4.49 -14.42 4.58
CA MET A 249 5.50 -13.76 3.71
C MET A 249 6.80 -14.56 3.52
N GLN A 250 7.26 -15.29 4.53
CA GLN A 250 8.47 -16.13 4.41
C GLN A 250 8.35 -17.25 3.37
N GLN A 251 7.12 -17.71 3.09
CA GLN A 251 6.81 -18.72 2.06
C GLN A 251 6.50 -18.08 0.70
N VAL A 252 5.98 -16.85 0.70
CA VAL A 252 5.59 -16.10 -0.51
C VAL A 252 6.81 -15.47 -1.20
N LEU A 253 7.67 -14.78 -0.45
CA LEU A 253 8.79 -14.01 -1.01
C LEU A 253 9.76 -14.84 -1.88
N PRO A 254 10.11 -16.10 -1.54
CA PRO A 254 10.97 -16.93 -2.39
C PRO A 254 10.38 -17.31 -3.75
N LYS A 255 9.05 -17.19 -3.91
CA LYS A 255 8.32 -17.53 -5.15
C LYS A 255 8.27 -16.36 -6.13
N ILE A 256 8.53 -15.14 -5.67
CA ILE A 256 8.53 -13.94 -6.52
C ILE A 256 9.74 -13.97 -7.47
N SER A 257 9.46 -13.98 -8.78
CA SER A 257 10.46 -14.10 -9.86
C SER A 257 10.80 -12.77 -10.56
N CYS A 258 9.88 -11.81 -10.50
CA CYS A 258 10.04 -10.44 -11.01
C CYS A 258 10.90 -9.59 -10.04
N PRO A 259 11.35 -8.38 -10.45
CA PRO A 259 12.01 -7.45 -9.56
C PRO A 259 11.09 -7.05 -8.42
N ALA A 260 11.63 -7.00 -7.20
CA ALA A 260 10.91 -6.65 -6.00
C ALA A 260 11.61 -5.52 -5.26
N LEU A 261 10.86 -4.49 -4.87
CA LEU A 261 11.34 -3.39 -4.04
C LEU A 261 10.57 -3.33 -2.73
N VAL A 262 11.27 -3.51 -1.61
CA VAL A 262 10.73 -3.26 -0.27
C VAL A 262 11.07 -1.81 0.10
N VAL A 263 10.08 -1.01 0.50
CA VAL A 263 10.27 0.38 0.93
C VAL A 263 9.78 0.55 2.36
N VAL A 264 10.66 1.01 3.24
CA VAL A 264 10.34 1.21 4.66
C VAL A 264 10.78 2.60 5.12
N GLY A 265 10.01 3.18 6.03
CA GLY A 265 10.45 4.34 6.80
C GLY A 265 11.44 3.94 7.89
N GLU A 266 12.45 4.77 8.16
CA GLU A 266 13.39 4.56 9.26
C GLU A 266 12.70 4.52 10.63
N LYS A 267 11.66 5.35 10.82
CA LYS A 267 10.86 5.48 12.05
C LYS A 267 9.57 4.66 12.01
N ASP A 268 9.38 3.84 10.97
CA ASP A 268 8.22 2.96 10.84
C ASP A 268 8.39 1.66 11.66
N PHE A 269 7.29 0.92 11.84
CA PHE A 269 7.28 -0.42 12.41
C PHE A 269 7.89 -1.44 11.45
N ARG A 270 9.22 -1.57 11.53
CA ARG A 270 10.03 -2.49 10.72
C ARG A 270 10.74 -3.51 11.61
N SER A 271 10.74 -4.77 11.19
CA SER A 271 11.43 -5.84 11.94
C SER A 271 11.94 -6.99 11.08
N HIS A 272 11.50 -7.09 9.82
CA HIS A 272 11.77 -8.23 8.95
C HIS A 272 12.26 -7.81 7.56
N GLU A 273 12.51 -6.53 7.31
CA GLU A 273 12.93 -6.02 6.01
C GLU A 273 14.24 -6.64 5.49
N GLN A 274 15.19 -6.92 6.38
CA GLN A 274 16.43 -7.63 6.03
C GLN A 274 16.16 -9.10 5.70
N LEU A 275 15.30 -9.76 6.49
CA LEU A 275 14.88 -11.13 6.19
C LEU A 275 14.15 -11.19 4.85
N TRP A 276 13.21 -10.26 4.60
CA TRP A 276 12.45 -10.20 3.36
C TRP A 276 13.38 -10.00 2.16
N LEU A 277 14.33 -9.07 2.27
CA LEU A 277 15.36 -8.87 1.24
C LEU A 277 16.15 -10.15 0.96
N SER A 278 16.53 -10.91 2.01
CA SER A 278 17.28 -12.16 1.84
C SER A 278 16.52 -13.27 1.11
N LEU A 279 15.18 -13.27 1.21
CA LEU A 279 14.29 -14.27 0.60
C LEU A 279 13.95 -13.94 -0.87
N LEU A 280 14.00 -12.68 -1.26
CA LEU A 280 13.66 -12.21 -2.60
C LEU A 280 14.77 -12.51 -3.62
N ARG A 281 14.44 -13.19 -4.73
CA ARG A 281 15.42 -13.50 -5.80
C ARG A 281 16.06 -12.26 -6.42
N LYS A 282 15.24 -11.26 -6.74
CA LYS A 282 15.64 -9.97 -7.33
C LYS A 282 15.18 -8.82 -6.44
N GLY A 283 15.61 -8.84 -5.17
CA GLY A 283 15.17 -7.90 -4.14
C GLY A 283 16.07 -6.67 -4.00
N ARG A 284 15.43 -5.52 -3.81
CA ARG A 284 16.05 -4.30 -3.29
C ARG A 284 15.27 -3.81 -2.07
N LEU A 285 15.97 -3.15 -1.16
CA LEU A 285 15.41 -2.51 0.03
C LEU A 285 15.74 -1.03 0.00
N LEU A 286 14.71 -0.18 0.07
CA LEU A 286 14.82 1.26 0.20
C LEU A 286 14.41 1.66 1.62
N VAL A 287 15.31 2.31 2.35
CA VAL A 287 15.06 2.91 3.66
C VAL A 287 14.97 4.41 3.52
N LEU A 288 13.81 4.99 3.80
CA LEU A 288 13.58 6.44 3.80
C LEU A 288 13.95 7.01 5.17
N LYS A 289 14.99 7.84 5.24
CA LYS A 289 15.47 8.44 6.50
C LYS A 289 14.39 9.35 7.09
N GLY A 290 14.14 9.23 8.39
CA GLY A 290 13.07 9.95 9.08
C GLY A 290 11.64 9.52 8.70
N GLY A 291 11.47 8.57 7.77
CA GLY A 291 10.17 8.12 7.29
C GLY A 291 9.34 7.45 8.37
N ILE A 292 8.10 7.89 8.57
CA ILE A 292 7.10 7.23 9.42
C ILE A 292 6.22 6.28 8.58
N HIS A 293 5.27 5.57 9.20
CA HIS A 293 4.38 4.64 8.48
C HIS A 293 3.68 5.29 7.26
N GLN A 294 3.17 6.51 7.41
CA GLN A 294 2.52 7.28 6.35
C GLN A 294 3.52 8.15 5.56
N PHE A 295 4.74 7.66 5.30
CA PHE A 295 5.76 8.42 4.57
C PHE A 295 5.31 8.89 3.18
N MET A 296 4.32 8.21 2.59
CA MET A 296 3.71 8.60 1.31
C MET A 296 2.93 9.92 1.37
N LEU A 297 2.59 10.40 2.56
CA LEU A 297 1.95 11.70 2.80
C LEU A 297 2.85 12.65 3.59
N GLN A 298 4.05 12.20 3.98
CA GLN A 298 4.95 12.92 4.86
C GLN A 298 5.75 13.97 4.07
N PRO A 299 5.69 15.26 4.47
CA PRO A 299 6.45 16.31 3.81
C PRO A 299 7.95 16.06 3.90
N GLY A 300 8.67 16.37 2.81
CA GLY A 300 10.12 16.18 2.73
C GLY A 300 10.58 14.73 2.48
N ILE A 301 9.66 13.75 2.47
CA ILE A 301 9.96 12.33 2.19
C ILE A 301 9.13 11.80 1.01
N VAL A 302 7.88 12.27 0.88
CA VAL A 302 6.95 11.84 -0.17
C VAL A 302 7.53 11.92 -1.59
N ASP A 303 8.28 12.99 -1.90
CA ASP A 303 8.82 13.17 -3.25
C ASP A 303 9.95 12.16 -3.54
N THR A 304 10.82 11.90 -2.57
CA THR A 304 11.85 10.84 -2.66
C THR A 304 11.19 9.47 -2.86
N TYR A 305 10.14 9.17 -2.10
CA TYR A 305 9.38 7.93 -2.27
C TYR A 305 8.81 7.80 -3.69
N ARG A 306 8.14 8.85 -4.19
CA ARG A 306 7.54 8.86 -5.53
C ARG A 306 8.58 8.71 -6.63
N GLN A 307 9.72 9.39 -6.52
CA GLN A 307 10.83 9.25 -7.46
C GLN A 307 11.31 7.81 -7.56
N HIS A 308 11.49 7.13 -6.41
CA HIS A 308 11.89 5.72 -6.41
C HIS A 308 10.78 4.79 -6.92
N ALA A 309 9.50 5.06 -6.62
CA ALA A 309 8.37 4.28 -7.14
C ALA A 309 8.27 4.39 -8.68
N ILE A 310 8.39 5.61 -9.22
CA ILE A 310 8.42 5.89 -10.66
C ILE A 310 9.63 5.20 -11.31
N SER A 311 10.83 5.34 -10.72
CA SER A 311 12.05 4.69 -11.22
C SER A 311 11.92 3.17 -11.20
N PHE A 312 11.31 2.60 -10.15
CA PHE A 312 11.04 1.16 -10.07
C PHE A 312 10.09 0.69 -11.17
N ALA A 313 8.96 1.38 -11.38
CA ALA A 313 8.03 1.06 -12.45
C ALA A 313 8.68 1.17 -13.83
N THR A 314 9.46 2.23 -14.07
CA THR A 314 10.15 2.47 -15.34
C THR A 314 11.07 1.28 -15.69
N ASN A 315 11.79 0.76 -14.70
CA ASN A 315 12.78 -0.31 -14.85
C ASN A 315 12.24 -1.73 -14.56
N ALA A 316 10.93 -1.91 -14.47
CA ALA A 316 10.33 -3.22 -14.24
C ALA A 316 10.50 -4.17 -15.44
N GLN A 317 10.26 -5.47 -15.24
CA GLN A 317 10.35 -6.49 -16.29
C GLN A 317 9.07 -6.51 -17.14
N TRP A 318 8.91 -5.46 -17.95
CA TRP A 318 7.82 -5.34 -18.90
C TRP A 318 7.93 -6.40 -20.00
N GLY A 319 6.79 -6.97 -20.37
CA GLY A 319 6.60 -7.97 -21.41
C GLY A 319 5.13 -8.36 -21.50
N GLU A 320 4.76 -9.12 -22.52
CA GLU A 320 3.40 -9.67 -22.62
C GLU A 320 3.16 -10.70 -21.52
N ALA A 321 1.91 -10.78 -21.04
CA ALA A 321 1.51 -11.84 -20.14
C ALA A 321 1.52 -13.17 -20.91
N GLY A 322 2.24 -14.18 -20.41
CA GLY A 322 2.25 -15.50 -21.08
C GLY A 322 0.85 -16.10 -21.16
N ASP A 323 0.59 -16.93 -22.19
CA ASP A 323 -0.71 -17.48 -22.62
C ASP A 323 -1.56 -18.26 -21.57
N ALA A 324 -1.21 -18.25 -20.29
CA ALA A 324 -1.90 -18.98 -19.23
C ALA A 324 -3.32 -18.46 -18.89
N ALA A 325 -3.78 -17.38 -19.52
CA ALA A 325 -5.15 -16.89 -19.37
C ALA A 325 -6.20 -17.72 -20.15
N ALA A 326 -5.79 -18.69 -20.96
CA ALA A 326 -6.67 -19.43 -21.85
C ALA A 326 -6.52 -20.97 -21.76
N ALA A 327 -6.72 -21.60 -20.59
CA ALA A 327 -6.93 -23.06 -20.56
C ALA A 327 -7.57 -23.56 -19.25
N GLY A 328 -8.91 -23.59 -19.22
CA GLY A 328 -9.61 -24.61 -18.44
C GLY A 328 -9.69 -25.89 -19.27
N ARG A 329 -8.85 -26.88 -18.97
CA ARG A 329 -8.98 -28.34 -19.27
C ARG A 329 -7.65 -29.06 -18.94
N PRO A 330 -7.64 -30.16 -18.17
CA PRO A 330 -6.48 -31.04 -18.07
C PRO A 330 -6.70 -32.36 -18.82
N ASP A 331 -5.76 -32.72 -19.70
CA ASP A 331 -5.09 -34.03 -19.65
C ASP A 331 -3.97 -34.10 -20.72
N SER A 332 -2.74 -34.32 -20.27
CA SER A 332 -1.98 -35.56 -20.51
C SER A 332 -0.49 -35.37 -20.21
N GLN A 333 0.10 -36.46 -19.71
CA GLN A 333 1.39 -36.58 -19.05
C GLN A 333 2.60 -36.63 -20.01
N ALA A 334 3.79 -36.32 -19.46
CA ALA A 334 5.10 -37.00 -19.59
C ALA A 334 6.22 -35.95 -19.41
N GLY A 335 7.35 -36.14 -18.73
CA GLY A 335 7.98 -37.30 -18.09
C GLY A 335 9.51 -37.14 -18.22
N ALA A 336 10.24 -37.31 -17.10
CA ALA A 336 11.69 -37.60 -16.97
C ALA A 336 12.72 -36.53 -17.44
N ALA A 337 13.96 -36.45 -16.96
CA ALA A 337 14.70 -36.93 -15.79
C ALA A 337 16.06 -36.16 -15.74
N ALA A 338 16.73 -36.21 -14.60
CA ALA A 338 17.93 -35.45 -14.21
C ALA A 338 19.25 -35.94 -14.82
N GLU A 339 20.29 -35.11 -14.74
CA GLU A 339 21.67 -35.59 -14.49
C GLU A 339 22.54 -34.50 -13.84
N GLN A 340 23.29 -34.92 -12.81
CA GLN A 340 24.23 -34.14 -12.00
C GLN A 340 25.67 -34.44 -12.46
N GLN A 341 26.58 -33.47 -12.34
CA GLN A 341 28.02 -33.73 -12.24
C GLN A 341 28.63 -32.89 -11.12
N GLU A 342 29.34 -33.58 -10.23
CA GLU A 342 30.13 -33.05 -9.12
C GLU A 342 31.54 -32.66 -9.57
N GLY A 343 32.13 -31.65 -8.93
CA GLY A 343 33.54 -31.28 -9.07
C GLY A 343 34.06 -30.68 -7.77
N GLU A 344 35.01 -31.36 -7.14
CA GLU A 344 35.68 -30.97 -5.90
C GLU A 344 36.73 -29.86 -6.13
N GLY A 345 36.88 -28.97 -5.14
CA GLY A 345 37.98 -28.02 -5.05
C GLY A 345 38.05 -27.38 -3.66
N ARG A 346 39.13 -27.67 -2.91
CA ARG A 346 39.38 -27.20 -1.54
C ARG A 346 40.01 -25.81 -1.49
N GLY A 347 39.51 -24.98 -0.57
CA GLY A 347 40.30 -24.16 0.36
C GLY A 347 40.72 -22.74 -0.04
N MET A 348 40.08 -21.72 0.55
CA MET A 348 40.76 -20.66 1.32
C MET A 348 39.72 -19.85 2.12
N GLU A 349 39.94 -19.71 3.42
CA GLU A 349 39.18 -18.87 4.35
C GLU A 349 39.34 -17.37 4.01
N SER A 350 38.26 -16.59 4.11
CA SER A 350 38.26 -15.28 4.81
C SER A 350 36.87 -14.64 4.88
N GLN A 351 36.36 -14.56 6.11
CA GLN A 351 35.63 -13.46 6.76
C GLN A 351 34.52 -12.69 6.00
N SER A 352 33.27 -12.98 6.44
CA SER A 352 32.15 -12.06 6.71
C SER A 352 32.02 -10.73 5.95
N GLY A 353 30.90 -10.53 5.24
CA GLY A 353 30.38 -9.18 4.96
C GLY A 353 29.31 -9.11 3.87
N VAL A 354 28.07 -8.79 4.26
CA VAL A 354 27.08 -8.20 3.33
C VAL A 354 27.64 -6.84 2.91
N ALA A 355 28.15 -6.74 1.69
CA ALA A 355 28.66 -5.48 1.17
C ALA A 355 27.50 -4.59 0.69
N LEU A 356 27.14 -3.61 1.53
CA LEU A 356 26.17 -2.54 1.31
C LEU A 356 26.72 -1.54 0.28
N LEU A 357 26.11 -1.43 -0.90
CA LEU A 357 26.36 -0.31 -1.82
C LEU A 357 25.35 0.80 -1.51
N ALA A 358 25.68 1.66 -0.55
CA ALA A 358 24.87 2.82 -0.21
C ALA A 358 25.10 3.94 -1.22
N GLY A 359 24.23 4.04 -2.23
CA GLY A 359 24.01 5.31 -2.92
C GLY A 359 23.22 6.22 -1.99
N ALA A 360 23.91 7.12 -1.28
CA ALA A 360 23.28 8.06 -0.36
C ALA A 360 22.85 9.31 -1.12
N ASP A 361 21.70 9.28 -1.78
CA ASP A 361 20.92 10.52 -1.89
C ASP A 361 20.51 10.85 -0.46
N GLY A 362 20.85 12.04 0.07
CA GLY A 362 20.91 12.34 1.51
C GLY A 362 19.70 11.93 2.38
N GLN A 363 18.55 11.64 1.77
CA GLN A 363 17.28 11.26 2.37
C GLN A 363 16.91 9.76 2.30
N ALA A 364 17.67 8.92 1.59
CA ALA A 364 17.36 7.50 1.46
C ALA A 364 18.61 6.60 1.42
N VAL A 365 18.44 5.32 1.75
CA VAL A 365 19.47 4.28 1.64
C VAL A 365 18.90 3.13 0.83
N VAL A 366 19.52 2.84 -0.32
CA VAL A 366 19.21 1.67 -1.14
C VAL A 366 20.16 0.54 -0.78
N ILE A 367 19.62 -0.64 -0.57
CA ILE A 367 20.34 -1.87 -0.26
C ILE A 367 19.92 -2.93 -1.27
N GLU A 368 20.89 -3.48 -2.00
CA GLU A 368 20.64 -4.56 -2.96
C GLU A 368 21.01 -5.91 -2.36
N ARG A 369 20.25 -6.94 -2.74
CA ARG A 369 20.66 -8.32 -2.44
C ARG A 369 21.87 -8.67 -3.31
N LYS A 370 23.04 -8.86 -2.69
CA LYS A 370 24.14 -9.59 -3.35
C LYS A 370 23.78 -11.06 -3.43
N ALA A 371 23.91 -11.67 -4.61
CA ALA A 371 23.84 -13.12 -4.74
C ALA A 371 24.86 -13.73 -3.77
N ALA A 372 24.41 -14.60 -2.87
CA ALA A 372 25.34 -15.36 -2.06
C ALA A 372 26.14 -16.24 -3.03
N GLY A 373 27.47 -16.09 -3.04
CA GLY A 373 28.34 -17.16 -3.54
C GLY A 373 27.93 -18.45 -2.83
N ALA A 374 27.85 -19.55 -3.58
CA ALA A 374 27.34 -20.83 -3.10
C ALA A 374 27.86 -21.14 -1.69
N GLY A 375 26.95 -21.22 -0.69
CA GLY A 375 27.35 -21.67 0.65
C GLY A 375 26.53 -21.24 1.87
N VAL A 376 25.58 -20.30 1.78
CA VAL A 376 24.85 -19.86 2.99
C VAL A 376 23.44 -20.45 3.03
N GLY A 377 23.26 -21.48 3.86
CA GLY A 377 21.96 -22.07 4.16
C GLY A 377 21.06 -21.09 4.93
N LEU A 378 19.75 -21.15 4.67
CA LEU A 378 18.70 -20.33 5.30
C LEU A 378 18.81 -20.22 6.84
N GLY A 379 19.42 -21.23 7.49
CA GLY A 379 19.67 -21.28 8.93
C GLY A 379 20.67 -20.26 9.48
N GLU A 380 21.66 -19.80 8.69
CA GLU A 380 22.63 -18.80 9.16
C GLU A 380 22.07 -17.37 9.12
N VAL A 381 21.23 -17.05 8.12
CA VAL A 381 20.54 -15.76 8.03
C VAL A 381 19.58 -15.59 9.21
N ILE A 382 18.85 -16.65 9.57
CA ILE A 382 17.95 -16.65 10.73
C ILE A 382 18.76 -16.42 12.01
N LYS A 383 19.89 -17.10 12.22
CA LYS A 383 20.74 -16.90 13.41
C LYS A 383 21.23 -15.46 13.57
N ASN A 384 21.58 -14.78 12.47
CA ASN A 384 22.05 -13.39 12.52
C ASN A 384 20.94 -12.39 12.89
N VAL A 385 19.68 -12.64 12.49
CA VAL A 385 18.52 -11.82 12.90
C VAL A 385 18.23 -11.97 14.40
N TRP A 386 18.37 -13.18 14.95
CA TRP A 386 18.22 -13.41 16.40
C TRP A 386 19.37 -12.82 17.23
N ALA A 387 20.58 -12.72 16.67
CA ALA A 387 21.71 -12.06 17.33
C ALA A 387 21.51 -10.53 17.42
N GLN A 388 20.98 -9.89 16.37
CA GLN A 388 20.67 -8.45 16.38
C GLN A 388 19.56 -8.05 17.36
N ARG A 389 18.67 -8.99 17.75
CA ARG A 389 17.68 -8.75 18.82
C ARG A 389 18.29 -8.74 20.22
N ARG A 390 19.40 -9.44 20.45
CA ARG A 390 20.07 -9.47 21.78
C ARG A 390 20.86 -8.19 22.05
N ASN A 391 21.50 -7.60 21.03
CA ASN A 391 22.29 -6.38 21.20
C ASN A 391 21.48 -5.06 21.28
N LYS A 392 20.14 -5.11 21.32
CA LYS A 392 19.28 -3.93 21.54
C LYS A 392 18.66 -3.89 22.95
N GLN A 393 19.06 -4.80 23.84
CA GLN A 393 18.59 -4.86 25.22
C GLN A 393 19.68 -4.54 26.26
N ASP A 394 20.87 -4.12 25.84
CA ASP A 394 21.95 -3.63 26.71
C ASP A 394 22.12 -2.10 26.61
#